data_AF-A0A1Y1VJS9-F1
#
_entry.id   AF-A0A1Y1VJS9-F1
#
_cell.length_a   1.000
_cell.length_b   1.000
_cell.length_c   1.000
_cell.angle_alpha   90.00
_cell.angle_beta   90.00
_cell.angle_gamma   90.00
#
_symmetry.space_group_name_H-M   'P 1'
#
loop_
_entity.id
_entity.type
_entity.pdbx_description
1 polymer ?
#
loop_
_entity_poly.entity_id
_entity_poly.type
_entity_poly.pdbx_seq_one_letter_code
_entity_poly.pdbx_strand_id
1 'polypeptide(L)'
;MKIIFNIVIFLAILLTSLSMAAYTEEEYIKVAKDYIKEKYSQDINCKYRVVIDNSVFIYIDQLAYDTPISTLDSVMLIDKDTKEVIHANLRIKTEIYERYVVDGTPLTLEEIPEFINKLNYNEEYKINAKEIKVIQKKNFNNYYDIENVPFVLKEEDNKNTIEVEKIYEPITKNNRGNVYELAYYINYTDEKHNAYNIVLFAYTK
;
A
#
# COMPACT_ATOMS: atom_id res chain seq x y z
N MET A 1 21.18 -61.07 17.39
CA MET A 1 20.55 -60.03 18.26
C MET A 1 21.27 -58.67 18.21
N LYS A 2 22.62 -58.61 18.24
CA LYS A 2 23.38 -57.33 18.16
C LYS A 2 23.19 -56.54 16.85
N ILE A 3 22.97 -57.21 15.72
CA ILE A 3 22.82 -56.56 14.40
C ILE A 3 21.51 -55.77 14.32
N ILE A 4 20.40 -56.32 14.83
CA ILE A 4 19.09 -55.67 14.82
C ILE A 4 19.11 -54.42 15.72
N PHE A 5 19.79 -54.49 16.87
CA PHE A 5 19.94 -53.36 17.79
C PHE A 5 20.69 -52.18 17.14
N ASN A 6 21.75 -52.46 16.37
CA ASN A 6 22.48 -51.43 15.63
C ASN A 6 21.67 -50.82 14.48
N ILE A 7 20.83 -51.62 13.80
CA ILE A 7 19.95 -51.11 12.73
C ILE A 7 18.89 -50.15 13.31
N VAL A 8 18.31 -50.48 14.47
CA VAL A 8 17.31 -49.62 15.14
C VAL A 8 17.94 -48.30 15.61
N ILE A 9 19.16 -48.33 16.15
CA ILE A 9 19.89 -47.11 16.54
C ILE A 9 20.22 -46.26 15.29
N PHE A 10 20.65 -46.89 14.20
CA PHE A 10 20.96 -46.18 12.95
C PHE A 10 19.71 -45.52 12.33
N LEU A 11 18.56 -46.21 12.38
CA LEU A 11 17.26 -45.65 11.96
C LEU A 11 16.78 -44.52 12.88
N ALA A 12 17.00 -44.61 14.19
CA ALA A 12 16.66 -43.54 15.13
C ALA A 12 17.53 -42.28 14.91
N ILE A 13 18.82 -42.45 14.60
CA ILE A 13 19.74 -41.36 14.25
C ILE A 13 19.32 -40.71 12.92
N LEU A 14 18.92 -41.51 11.92
CA LEU A 14 18.38 -41.02 10.63
C LEU A 14 17.06 -40.25 10.76
N LEU A 15 16.21 -40.63 11.72
CA LEU A 15 14.97 -39.91 12.05
C LEU A 15 15.24 -38.58 12.77
N THR A 16 16.29 -38.49 13.60
CA THR A 16 16.70 -37.22 14.23
C THR A 16 17.45 -36.27 13.28
N SER A 17 17.92 -36.76 12.13
CA SER A 17 18.61 -35.95 11.12
C SER A 17 17.72 -35.48 9.98
N LEU A 18 16.39 -35.57 10.12
CA LEU A 18 15.50 -34.66 9.39
C LEU A 18 15.68 -33.26 9.99
N SER A 19 16.84 -32.67 9.73
CA SER A 19 16.98 -31.22 9.79
C SER A 19 15.87 -30.69 8.89
N MET A 20 14.85 -30.04 9.46
CA MET A 20 13.93 -29.25 8.66
C MET A 20 14.80 -28.36 7.80
N ALA A 21 14.76 -28.57 6.47
CA ALA A 21 15.49 -27.71 5.57
C ALA A 21 15.03 -26.29 5.86
N ALA A 22 15.98 -25.41 6.22
CA ALA A 22 15.64 -24.02 6.49
C ALA A 22 14.96 -23.46 5.23
N TYR A 23 13.76 -22.91 5.40
CA TYR A 23 13.03 -22.34 4.27
C TYR A 23 13.81 -21.19 3.64
N THR A 24 13.66 -21.07 2.33
CA THR A 24 14.29 -20.02 1.51
C THR A 24 13.56 -18.69 1.65
N GLU A 25 14.22 -17.58 1.29
CA GLU A 25 13.59 -16.25 1.25
C GLU A 25 12.35 -16.25 0.33
N GLU A 26 12.44 -16.93 -0.83
CA GLU A 26 11.36 -17.06 -1.79
C GLU A 26 10.12 -17.74 -1.22
N GLU A 27 10.29 -18.73 -0.32
CA GLU A 27 9.18 -19.39 0.35
C GLU A 27 8.46 -18.45 1.31
N TYR A 28 9.18 -17.62 2.06
CA TYR A 28 8.56 -16.62 2.92
C TYR A 28 7.90 -15.50 2.13
N ILE A 29 8.50 -15.08 1.01
CA ILE A 29 7.87 -14.13 0.07
C ILE A 29 6.57 -14.70 -0.48
N LYS A 30 6.52 -16.02 -0.78
CA LYS A 30 5.30 -16.67 -1.23
C LYS A 30 4.21 -16.61 -0.16
N VAL A 31 4.53 -16.91 1.11
CA VAL A 31 3.59 -16.76 2.23
C VAL A 31 3.04 -15.34 2.29
N ALA A 32 3.91 -14.34 2.14
CA ALA A 32 3.49 -12.95 2.14
C ALA A 32 2.54 -12.60 0.99
N LYS A 33 2.84 -13.06 -0.22
CA LYS A 33 2.00 -12.86 -1.41
C LYS A 33 0.64 -13.52 -1.24
N ASP A 34 0.61 -14.77 -0.79
CA ASP A 34 -0.62 -15.52 -0.57
C ASP A 34 -1.48 -14.84 0.50
N TYR A 35 -0.89 -14.39 1.61
CA TYR A 35 -1.59 -13.64 2.66
C TYR A 35 -2.18 -12.31 2.15
N ILE A 36 -1.43 -11.53 1.37
CA ILE A 36 -1.91 -10.29 0.77
C ILE A 36 -3.05 -10.57 -0.21
N LYS A 37 -2.88 -11.56 -1.08
CA LYS A 37 -3.89 -11.95 -2.07
C LYS A 37 -5.19 -12.39 -1.42
N GLU A 38 -5.11 -13.18 -0.36
CA GLU A 38 -6.27 -13.60 0.43
C GLU A 38 -6.97 -12.38 1.06
N LYS A 39 -6.20 -11.51 1.72
CA LYS A 39 -6.75 -10.35 2.45
C LYS A 39 -7.40 -9.31 1.53
N TYR A 40 -6.83 -9.06 0.35
CA TYR A 40 -7.28 -8.00 -0.56
C TYR A 40 -7.98 -8.53 -1.82
N SER A 41 -8.11 -9.85 -1.96
CA SER A 41 -8.75 -10.53 -3.10
C SER A 41 -8.13 -10.21 -4.47
N GLN A 42 -6.87 -9.80 -4.51
CA GLN A 42 -6.14 -9.51 -5.74
C GLN A 42 -4.62 -9.58 -5.55
N ASP A 43 -3.88 -9.75 -6.65
CA ASP A 43 -2.43 -9.64 -6.65
C ASP A 43 -2.03 -8.17 -6.58
N ILE A 44 -1.20 -7.82 -5.60
CA ILE A 44 -0.69 -6.46 -5.41
C ILE A 44 0.78 -6.42 -5.81
N ASN A 45 1.17 -5.43 -6.63
CA ASN A 45 2.56 -5.24 -7.01
C ASN A 45 3.36 -4.69 -5.81
N CYS A 46 4.29 -5.50 -5.30
CA CYS A 46 5.13 -5.14 -4.17
C CYS A 46 6.57 -5.58 -4.40
N LYS A 47 7.50 -4.83 -3.80
CA LYS A 47 8.87 -5.27 -3.55
C LYS A 47 8.96 -5.88 -2.14
N TYR A 48 9.74 -6.94 -2.00
CA TYR A 48 9.91 -7.66 -0.75
C TYR A 48 11.38 -7.64 -0.33
N ARG A 49 11.63 -7.43 0.96
CA ARG A 49 12.94 -7.59 1.59
C ARG A 49 12.78 -8.47 2.83
N VAL A 50 13.49 -9.60 2.84
CA VAL A 50 13.41 -10.59 3.90
C VAL A 50 14.61 -10.46 4.84
N VAL A 51 14.36 -10.56 6.15
CA VAL A 51 15.40 -10.67 7.19
C VAL A 51 15.07 -11.89 8.03
N ILE A 52 15.92 -12.91 7.95
CA ILE A 52 15.75 -14.19 8.67
C ILE A 52 16.66 -14.17 9.90
N ASP A 53 16.07 -14.13 11.09
CA ASP A 53 16.78 -14.22 12.37
C ASP A 53 16.14 -15.30 13.27
N ASN A 54 15.75 -14.98 14.51
CA ASN A 54 14.91 -15.81 15.38
C ASN A 54 13.46 -15.91 14.88
N SER A 55 13.02 -14.89 14.14
CA SER A 55 11.77 -14.87 13.38
C SER A 55 12.07 -14.25 12.02
N VAL A 56 11.13 -14.36 11.08
CA VAL A 56 11.29 -13.80 9.73
C VAL A 56 10.53 -12.50 9.62
N PHE A 57 11.26 -11.42 9.37
CA PHE A 57 10.68 -10.11 9.05
C PHE A 57 10.64 -9.96 7.53
N ILE A 58 9.47 -9.61 7.00
CA ILE A 58 9.29 -9.24 5.61
C ILE A 58 8.87 -7.78 5.57
N TYR A 59 9.75 -6.95 5.02
CA TYR A 59 9.43 -5.58 4.65
C TYR A 59 8.83 -5.58 3.24
N ILE A 60 7.71 -4.89 3.08
CA ILE A 60 6.88 -4.92 1.88
C ILE A 60 6.66 -3.47 1.45
N ASP A 61 7.20 -3.12 0.29
CA ASP A 61 7.03 -1.80 -0.31
C ASP A 61 6.05 -1.95 -1.48
N GLN A 62 4.86 -1.35 -1.37
CA GLN A 62 3.90 -1.37 -2.47
C GLN A 62 4.40 -0.48 -3.62
N LEU A 63 4.24 -0.96 -4.86
CA LEU A 63 4.76 -0.30 -6.06
C LEU A 63 3.63 0.30 -6.90
N ALA A 64 3.87 1.50 -7.42
CA ALA A 64 3.17 2.09 -8.57
C ALA A 64 4.17 2.22 -9.72
N TYR A 65 3.89 1.56 -10.86
CA TYR A 65 4.76 1.51 -12.06
C TYR A 65 6.26 1.38 -11.71
N ASP A 66 6.60 0.35 -10.94
CA ASP A 66 7.95 0.01 -10.48
C ASP A 66 8.61 1.01 -9.51
N THR A 67 7.87 2.01 -9.04
CA THR A 67 8.33 2.97 -8.03
C THR A 67 7.71 2.66 -6.66
N PRO A 68 8.51 2.49 -5.60
CA PRO A 68 8.00 2.33 -4.24
C PRO A 68 7.22 3.55 -3.76
N ILE A 69 6.12 3.31 -3.04
CA ILE A 69 5.31 4.33 -2.38
C ILE A 69 5.70 4.31 -0.89
N SER A 70 6.59 5.20 -0.46
CA SER A 70 7.24 5.14 0.88
C SER A 70 6.25 5.27 2.02
N THR A 71 5.11 5.90 1.75
CA THR A 71 4.05 6.13 2.71
C THR A 71 3.21 4.87 3.02
N LEU A 72 3.37 3.80 2.22
CA LEU A 72 2.66 2.51 2.36
C LEU A 72 3.54 1.36 2.88
N ASP A 73 4.70 1.69 3.47
CA ASP A 73 5.62 0.70 4.03
C ASP A 73 4.91 -0.25 5.00
N SER A 74 5.01 -1.54 4.69
CA SER A 74 4.33 -2.62 5.39
C SER A 74 5.34 -3.61 5.95
N VAL A 75 5.00 -4.25 7.06
CA VAL A 75 5.85 -5.27 7.69
C VAL A 75 5.04 -6.48 8.12
N MET A 76 5.62 -7.66 7.93
CA MET A 76 5.05 -8.92 8.38
C MET A 76 6.10 -9.72 9.13
N LEU A 77 5.66 -10.33 10.22
CA LEU A 77 6.43 -11.21 11.08
C LEU A 77 5.91 -12.64 10.89
N ILE A 78 6.81 -13.54 10.54
CA ILE A 78 6.51 -14.94 10.25
C ILE A 78 7.37 -15.83 11.15
N ASP A 79 6.76 -16.90 11.65
CA ASP A 79 7.47 -17.96 12.35
C ASP A 79 8.41 -18.69 11.39
N LYS A 80 9.68 -18.80 11.78
CA LYS A 80 10.74 -19.34 10.93
C LYS A 80 10.60 -20.84 10.68
N ASP A 81 10.00 -21.59 11.60
CA ASP A 81 9.95 -23.04 11.52
C ASP A 81 8.62 -23.53 10.94
N THR A 82 7.53 -22.78 11.14
CA THR A 82 6.19 -23.17 10.68
C THR A 82 5.70 -22.39 9.46
N LYS A 83 6.34 -21.26 9.13
CA LYS A 83 5.85 -20.29 8.13
C LYS A 83 4.51 -19.66 8.49
N GLU A 84 4.06 -19.76 9.73
CA GLU A 84 2.84 -19.13 10.20
C GLU A 84 3.03 -17.62 10.37
N VAL A 85 2.06 -16.84 9.91
CA VAL A 85 2.06 -15.38 10.09
C VAL A 85 1.75 -15.07 11.55
N ILE A 86 2.75 -14.56 12.29
CA ILE A 86 2.62 -14.15 13.69
C ILE A 86 1.93 -12.79 13.78
N HIS A 87 2.33 -11.85 12.92
CA HIS A 87 1.81 -10.49 12.91
C HIS A 87 1.95 -9.87 11.52
N ALA A 88 0.98 -9.03 11.14
CA ALA A 88 1.05 -8.28 9.90
C ALA A 88 0.53 -6.85 10.12
N ASN A 89 1.38 -5.87 9.87
CA ASN A 89 1.03 -4.46 9.78
C ASN A 89 1.12 -4.05 8.31
N LEU A 90 -0.01 -4.17 7.61
CA LEU A 90 -0.12 -3.89 6.17
C LEU A 90 -0.81 -2.55 5.94
N ARG A 91 -0.11 -1.64 5.27
CA ARG A 91 -0.61 -0.37 4.76
C ARG A 91 -0.87 -0.47 3.25
N ILE A 92 -1.47 -1.55 2.80
CA ILE A 92 -1.74 -1.78 1.37
C ILE A 92 -3.01 -1.07 0.93
N LYS A 93 -2.98 -0.48 -0.27
CA LYS A 93 -4.12 0.16 -0.93
C LYS A 93 -4.44 -0.55 -2.23
N THR A 94 -5.72 -0.80 -2.48
CA THR A 94 -6.21 -1.54 -3.66
C THR A 94 -6.43 -0.64 -4.87
N GLU A 95 -6.65 0.65 -4.63
CA GLU A 95 -6.94 1.66 -5.64
C GLU A 95 -5.80 2.68 -5.68
N ILE A 96 -4.80 2.39 -6.52
CA ILE A 96 -3.65 3.26 -6.75
C ILE A 96 -3.71 3.77 -8.18
N TYR A 97 -3.71 5.09 -8.31
CA TYR A 97 -3.64 5.77 -9.58
C TYR A 97 -2.35 6.56 -9.64
N GLU A 98 -1.66 6.47 -10.77
CA GLU A 98 -0.45 7.22 -11.02
C GLU A 98 -0.72 8.36 -12.00
N ARG A 99 -0.08 9.49 -11.74
CA ARG A 99 0.07 10.58 -12.71
C ARG A 99 1.55 10.90 -12.87
N TYR A 100 2.12 10.50 -14.00
CA TYR A 100 3.46 10.95 -14.39
C TYR A 100 3.41 12.41 -14.85
N VAL A 101 4.24 13.27 -14.24
CA VAL A 101 4.33 14.69 -14.60
C VAL A 101 5.77 15.02 -14.99
N VAL A 102 6.03 15.12 -16.29
CA VAL A 102 7.30 15.60 -16.85
C VAL A 102 7.31 17.12 -16.80
N ASP A 103 8.35 17.73 -16.22
CA ASP A 103 8.59 19.18 -16.23
C ASP A 103 7.38 20.04 -15.80
N GLY A 104 6.48 19.49 -14.99
CA GLY A 104 5.23 20.12 -14.58
C GLY A 104 4.96 19.96 -13.10
N THR A 105 3.94 20.65 -12.62
CA THR A 105 3.49 20.53 -11.23
C THR A 105 2.51 19.37 -11.09
N PRO A 106 2.60 18.60 -9.99
CA PRO A 106 1.55 17.68 -9.60
C PRO A 106 0.17 18.37 -9.52
N LEU A 107 -0.89 17.56 -9.54
CA LEU A 107 -2.29 18.02 -9.49
C LEU A 107 -2.48 18.96 -8.29
N THR A 108 -3.09 20.12 -8.45
CA THR A 108 -3.44 20.94 -7.27
C THR A 108 -4.62 20.31 -6.53
N LEU A 109 -4.88 20.72 -5.29
CA LEU A 109 -6.01 20.18 -4.52
C LEU A 109 -7.35 20.53 -5.19
N GLU A 110 -7.44 21.69 -5.83
CA GLU A 110 -8.61 22.17 -6.56
C GLU A 110 -8.93 21.35 -7.81
N GLU A 111 -7.93 20.68 -8.40
CA GLU A 111 -8.09 19.87 -9.61
C GLU A 111 -8.47 18.39 -9.30
N ILE A 112 -8.39 17.96 -8.04
CA ILE A 112 -8.76 16.60 -7.59
C ILE A 112 -10.19 16.21 -7.99
N PRO A 113 -11.23 17.06 -7.82
CA PRO A 113 -12.59 16.70 -8.22
C PRO A 113 -12.75 16.39 -9.71
N GLU A 114 -12.03 17.11 -10.57
CA GLU A 114 -12.06 16.87 -12.02
C GLU A 114 -11.34 15.55 -12.37
N PHE A 115 -10.22 15.26 -11.71
CA PHE A 115 -9.55 13.98 -11.83
C PHE A 115 -10.46 12.81 -11.43
N ILE A 116 -11.14 12.89 -10.30
CA ILE A 116 -12.07 11.85 -9.83
C ILE A 116 -13.26 11.70 -10.79
N ASN A 117 -13.78 12.82 -11.31
CA ASN A 117 -14.88 12.81 -12.26
C ASN A 117 -14.54 12.06 -13.55
N LYS A 118 -13.33 12.27 -14.06
CA LYS A 118 -12.81 11.51 -15.19
C LYS A 118 -12.64 10.03 -14.85
N LEU A 119 -12.15 9.74 -13.66
CA LEU A 119 -11.80 8.38 -13.24
C LEU A 119 -13.03 7.49 -12.99
N ASN A 120 -13.98 7.97 -12.19
CA ASN A 120 -15.07 7.15 -11.65
C ASN A 120 -16.41 7.40 -12.35
N TYR A 121 -16.58 8.55 -12.99
CA TYR A 121 -17.87 8.98 -13.54
C TYR A 121 -17.84 9.31 -15.03
N ASN A 122 -16.74 9.01 -15.74
CA ASN A 122 -16.60 9.29 -17.18
C ASN A 122 -16.98 10.74 -17.55
N GLU A 123 -16.56 11.70 -16.72
CA GLU A 123 -16.84 13.13 -16.92
C GLU A 123 -18.33 13.52 -16.86
N GLU A 124 -19.18 12.70 -16.24
CA GLU A 124 -20.62 12.95 -16.06
C GLU A 124 -20.93 14.30 -15.39
N TYR A 125 -20.11 14.71 -14.42
CA TYR A 125 -20.35 15.92 -13.65
C TYR A 125 -19.62 17.13 -14.25
N LYS A 126 -20.28 18.30 -14.28
CA LYS A 126 -19.62 19.55 -14.64
C LYS A 126 -18.90 20.14 -13.42
N ILE A 127 -17.58 20.05 -13.39
CA ILE A 127 -16.75 20.62 -12.32
C ILE A 127 -16.34 22.05 -12.68
N ASN A 128 -16.58 23.01 -11.79
CA ASN A 128 -16.04 24.36 -11.89
C ASN A 128 -14.95 24.54 -10.83
N ALA A 129 -13.68 24.41 -11.23
CA ALA A 129 -12.53 24.53 -10.31
C ALA A 129 -12.51 25.85 -9.51
N LYS A 130 -13.15 26.92 -10.01
CA LYS A 130 -13.25 28.21 -9.31
C LYS A 130 -14.23 28.20 -8.13
N GLU A 131 -15.17 27.27 -8.13
CA GLU A 131 -16.17 27.11 -7.06
C GLU A 131 -15.72 26.08 -6.02
N ILE A 132 -14.72 25.26 -6.35
CA ILE A 132 -14.09 24.33 -5.43
C ILE A 132 -13.41 25.10 -4.30
N LYS A 133 -13.70 24.68 -3.07
CA LYS A 133 -13.15 25.30 -1.86
C LYS A 133 -12.29 24.30 -1.11
N VAL A 134 -11.01 24.63 -0.96
CA VAL A 134 -10.03 23.82 -0.24
C VAL A 134 -9.81 24.42 1.15
N ILE A 135 -10.00 23.62 2.20
CA ILE A 135 -9.88 24.05 3.59
C ILE A 135 -8.87 23.15 4.29
N GLN A 136 -7.79 23.72 4.82
CA GLN A 136 -6.84 22.98 5.63
C GLN A 136 -7.44 22.67 7.02
N LYS A 137 -7.29 21.42 7.49
CA LYS A 137 -7.71 21.01 8.84
C LYS A 137 -6.78 21.62 9.89
N LYS A 138 -7.35 22.34 10.86
CA LYS A 138 -6.62 23.16 11.86
C LYS A 138 -5.50 22.43 12.63
N ASN A 139 -5.65 21.12 12.85
CA ASN A 139 -4.72 20.33 13.68
C ASN A 139 -3.76 19.46 12.86
N PHE A 140 -3.85 19.49 11.53
CA PHE A 140 -3.14 18.56 10.67
C PHE A 140 -2.58 19.30 9.45
N ASN A 141 -1.28 19.53 9.44
CA ASN A 141 -0.61 20.40 8.46
C ASN A 141 -0.79 19.94 7.01
N ASN A 142 -1.04 18.65 6.79
CA ASN A 142 -1.13 18.02 5.48
C ASN A 142 -2.54 17.55 5.11
N TYR A 143 -3.56 17.85 5.92
CA TYR A 143 -4.94 17.39 5.67
C TYR A 143 -5.83 18.53 5.22
N TYR A 144 -6.65 18.24 4.23
CA TYR A 144 -7.53 19.20 3.57
C TYR A 144 -8.92 18.60 3.36
N ASP A 145 -9.94 19.44 3.48
CA ASP A 145 -11.29 19.17 3.03
C ASP A 145 -11.54 19.94 1.73
N ILE A 146 -12.04 19.25 0.70
CA ILE A 146 -12.45 19.87 -0.56
C ILE A 146 -13.98 19.87 -0.60
N GLU A 147 -14.57 21.07 -0.60
CA GLU A 147 -16.00 21.33 -0.61
C GLU A 147 -16.50 21.70 -2.02
N ASN A 148 -17.84 21.80 -2.16
CA ASN A 148 -18.55 22.18 -3.39
C ASN A 148 -18.38 21.20 -4.56
N VAL A 149 -18.21 19.92 -4.25
CA VAL A 149 -18.11 18.85 -5.25
C VAL A 149 -19.51 18.27 -5.53
N PRO A 150 -19.94 18.20 -6.81
CA PRO A 150 -21.33 17.88 -7.15
C PRO A 150 -21.72 16.41 -6.92
N PHE A 151 -20.76 15.49 -6.94
CA PHE A 151 -20.99 14.05 -6.80
C PHE A 151 -20.81 13.52 -5.37
N VAL A 152 -20.40 14.37 -4.43
CA VAL A 152 -20.22 13.96 -3.03
C VAL A 152 -21.58 13.90 -2.34
N LEU A 153 -21.78 12.86 -1.53
CA LEU A 153 -22.99 12.65 -0.74
C LEU A 153 -23.36 13.90 0.05
N LYS A 154 -24.66 14.26 0.05
CA LYS A 154 -25.20 15.40 0.80
C LYS A 154 -26.21 14.93 1.84
N GLU A 155 -25.79 14.84 3.10
CA GLU A 155 -26.66 14.49 4.23
C GLU A 155 -26.43 15.48 5.38
N GLU A 156 -27.46 15.76 6.20
CA GLU A 156 -27.37 16.77 7.27
C GLU A 156 -26.29 16.47 8.31
N ASP A 157 -26.01 15.18 8.54
CA ASP A 157 -25.03 14.70 9.52
C ASP A 157 -23.67 14.31 8.90
N ASN A 158 -23.56 14.35 7.57
CA ASN A 158 -22.37 13.87 6.87
C ASN A 158 -21.52 15.05 6.38
N LYS A 159 -20.20 14.88 6.38
CA LYS A 159 -19.31 15.89 5.81
C LYS A 159 -19.36 15.77 4.30
N ASN A 160 -19.92 16.79 3.65
CA ASN A 160 -20.02 16.88 2.20
C ASN A 160 -18.68 17.32 1.59
N THR A 161 -17.63 16.55 1.86
CA THR A 161 -16.25 16.89 1.48
C THR A 161 -15.53 15.69 0.88
N ILE A 162 -14.52 15.98 0.04
CA ILE A 162 -13.44 15.04 -0.22
C ILE A 162 -12.35 15.32 0.79
N GLU A 163 -11.98 14.33 1.59
CA GLU A 163 -10.86 14.44 2.52
C GLU A 163 -9.57 14.05 1.80
N VAL A 164 -8.55 14.91 1.89
CA VAL A 164 -7.26 14.70 1.23
C VAL A 164 -6.11 14.87 2.22
N GLU A 165 -5.29 13.85 2.40
CA GLU A 165 -3.97 13.99 3.01
C GLU A 165 -2.91 14.11 1.90
N LYS A 166 -2.11 15.19 1.95
CA LYS A 166 -1.06 15.50 0.97
C LYS A 166 0.32 15.25 1.58
N ILE A 167 1.00 14.19 1.16
CA ILE A 167 2.33 13.83 1.68
C ILE A 167 3.39 14.10 0.62
N TYR A 168 4.44 14.82 1.02
CA TYR A 168 5.60 15.12 0.18
C TYR A 168 6.88 14.53 0.78
N GLU A 169 7.43 13.49 0.16
CA GLU A 169 8.62 12.78 0.66
C GLU A 169 9.72 12.67 -0.40
N PRO A 170 11.00 12.90 -0.06
CA PRO A 170 12.08 12.65 -1.01
C PRO A 170 12.32 11.14 -1.18
N ILE A 171 12.12 10.61 -2.38
CA ILE A 171 12.34 9.19 -2.71
C ILE A 171 13.84 8.88 -2.80
N THR A 172 14.64 9.80 -3.35
CA THR A 172 16.09 9.65 -3.47
C THR A 172 16.83 10.93 -3.10
N LYS A 173 17.70 10.87 -2.09
CA LYS A 173 18.68 11.94 -1.79
C LYS A 173 19.99 11.66 -2.53
N ASN A 174 20.00 11.84 -3.86
CA ASN A 174 21.16 11.53 -4.68
C ASN A 174 21.52 12.74 -5.58
N ASN A 175 22.79 12.87 -5.96
CA ASN A 175 23.31 13.92 -6.85
C ASN A 175 22.76 13.90 -8.31
N ARG A 176 21.67 13.16 -8.59
CA ARG A 176 21.09 12.96 -9.93
C ARG A 176 19.70 13.60 -10.12
N GLY A 177 19.23 14.36 -9.13
CA GLY A 177 17.90 14.97 -9.12
C GLY A 177 17.13 14.53 -7.87
N ASN A 178 16.37 15.45 -7.29
CA ASN A 178 15.50 15.13 -6.17
C ASN A 178 14.19 14.58 -6.74
N VAL A 179 14.05 13.25 -6.78
CA VAL A 179 12.73 12.65 -7.02
C VAL A 179 11.93 12.80 -5.74
N TYR A 180 10.81 13.50 -5.84
CA TYR A 180 9.88 13.66 -4.73
C TYR A 180 8.61 12.85 -5.00
N GLU A 181 8.19 12.11 -3.98
CA GLU A 181 6.88 11.51 -3.86
C GLU A 181 5.91 12.62 -3.45
N LEU A 182 4.89 12.85 -4.27
CA LEU A 182 3.69 13.51 -3.83
C LEU A 182 2.54 12.50 -3.87
N ALA A 183 2.10 12.09 -2.69
CA ALA A 183 0.95 11.21 -2.52
C ALA A 183 -0.25 12.03 -2.05
N TYR A 184 -1.39 11.82 -2.71
CA TYR A 184 -2.69 12.27 -2.23
C TYR A 184 -3.49 11.05 -1.78
N TYR A 185 -3.80 11.00 -0.49
CA TYR A 185 -4.74 10.04 0.08
C TYR A 185 -6.11 10.67 0.10
N ILE A 186 -6.98 10.19 -0.77
CA ILE A 186 -8.27 10.80 -1.04
C ILE A 186 -9.38 9.87 -0.57
N ASN A 187 -10.24 10.36 0.31
CA ASN A 187 -11.39 9.62 0.83
C ASN A 187 -12.67 10.43 0.64
N TYR A 188 -13.72 9.81 0.11
CA TYR A 188 -15.03 10.43 0.00
C TYR A 188 -16.14 9.37 -0.19
N THR A 189 -17.39 9.79 0.04
CA THR A 189 -18.59 9.00 -0.29
C THR A 189 -19.38 9.73 -1.37
N ASP A 190 -19.83 9.01 -2.40
CA ASP A 190 -20.62 9.59 -3.49
C ASP A 190 -22.12 9.65 -3.18
N GLU A 191 -22.87 10.36 -4.03
CA GLU A 191 -24.34 10.46 -3.92
C GLU A 191 -25.09 9.12 -4.07
N LYS A 192 -24.41 8.05 -4.49
CA LYS A 192 -24.93 6.68 -4.59
C LYS A 192 -24.50 5.82 -3.40
N HIS A 193 -23.94 6.44 -2.35
CA HIS A 193 -23.45 5.82 -1.12
C HIS A 193 -22.25 4.88 -1.30
N ASN A 194 -21.50 5.01 -2.40
CA ASN A 194 -20.24 4.29 -2.58
C ASN A 194 -19.11 5.05 -1.87
N ALA A 195 -18.31 4.35 -1.07
CA ALA A 195 -17.14 4.91 -0.40
C ALA A 195 -15.87 4.59 -1.20
N TYR A 196 -15.04 5.60 -1.41
CA TYR A 196 -13.80 5.50 -2.19
C TYR A 196 -12.57 5.83 -1.33
N ASN A 197 -11.47 5.12 -1.57
CA ASN A 197 -10.18 5.33 -0.92
C ASN A 197 -9.08 5.30 -1.99
N ILE A 198 -8.76 6.46 -2.54
CA ILE A 198 -7.84 6.61 -3.67
C ILE A 198 -6.46 7.03 -3.17
N VAL A 199 -5.41 6.38 -3.67
CA VAL A 199 -4.05 6.95 -3.64
C VAL A 199 -3.72 7.48 -5.02
N LEU A 200 -3.53 8.80 -5.14
CA LEU A 200 -2.97 9.41 -6.33
C LEU A 200 -1.49 9.69 -6.11
N PHE A 201 -0.65 9.00 -6.86
CA PHE A 201 0.80 9.10 -6.82
C PHE A 201 1.30 9.99 -7.97
N ALA A 202 2.07 11.02 -7.64
CA ALA A 202 2.79 11.85 -8.61
C ALA A 202 4.26 11.94 -8.21
N TYR A 203 5.15 11.73 -9.17
CA TYR A 203 6.58 11.98 -9.01
C TYR A 203 7.08 12.90 -10.11
N THR A 204 7.96 13.81 -9.72
CA THR A 204 8.72 14.67 -10.63
C THR A 204 10.13 14.09 -10.76
N LYS A 205 10.65 13.99 -11.99
CA LYS A 205 12.06 13.70 -12.25
C LYS A 205 12.79 15.00 -12.58
#